data_AF-A0A932KG79-F1
#
_entry.id   AF-A0A932KG79-F1
#
_cell.length_a   1.000
_cell.length_b   1.000
_cell.length_c   1.000
_cell.angle_alpha   90.00
_cell.angle_beta   90.00
_cell.angle_gamma   90.00
#
_symmetry.space_group_name_H-M   'P 1'
#
loop_
_entity.id
_entity.type
_entity.pdbx_description
1 polymer ?
#
loop_
_entity_poly.entity_id
_entity_poly.type
_entity_poly.pdbx_seq_one_letter_code
_entity_poly.pdbx_strand_id
1 'polypeptide(L)'
;MLKKIKNYYKSPIWQQIRDVRFLGFMVFGVLVLLVSWSSVGIIQTNYDLQKQISKLEQQNTIQELENNNLKLRNEYYNTDQYLELATRRQFGKAVPGEKLVLVPRGVALAHTIDLPDPNKKIVDKPKPKKPLYQKNFEAWMNFFMHRQE
;
A
#
# COMPACT_ATOMS: atom_id res chain seq x y z
N MET A 1 3.73 -60.92 -43.94
CA MET A 1 3.69 -59.93 -42.84
C MET A 1 5.07 -59.55 -42.28
N LEU A 2 6.06 -60.45 -42.24
CA LEU A 2 7.41 -60.17 -41.70
C LEU A 2 8.23 -59.11 -42.47
N LYS A 3 8.01 -58.93 -43.78
CA LYS A 3 8.71 -57.90 -44.58
C LYS A 3 8.33 -56.46 -44.19
N LYS A 4 7.11 -56.23 -43.66
CA LYS A 4 6.66 -54.91 -43.19
C LYS A 4 7.40 -54.48 -41.92
N ILE A 5 7.73 -55.42 -41.04
CA ILE A 5 8.45 -55.17 -39.77
C ILE A 5 9.92 -54.80 -40.05
N LYS A 6 10.56 -55.47 -41.01
CA LYS A 6 11.96 -55.18 -41.41
C LYS A 6 12.15 -53.79 -42.02
N ASN A 7 11.14 -53.26 -42.72
CA ASN A 7 11.22 -51.93 -43.33
C ASN A 7 11.08 -50.79 -42.31
N TYR A 8 10.45 -51.04 -41.15
CA TYR A 8 10.32 -50.04 -40.09
C TYR A 8 11.70 -49.70 -39.47
N TYR A 9 12.54 -50.72 -39.30
CA TYR A 9 13.94 -50.59 -38.85
C TYR A 9 14.86 -49.86 -39.83
N LYS A 10 14.46 -49.72 -41.11
CA LYS A 10 15.21 -49.00 -42.15
C LYS A 10 14.78 -47.54 -42.30
N SER A 11 13.79 -47.06 -41.54
CA SER A 11 13.42 -45.65 -41.59
C SER A 11 14.50 -44.79 -40.90
N PRO A 12 14.78 -43.58 -41.42
CA PRO A 12 15.84 -42.72 -40.89
C PRO A 12 15.63 -42.36 -39.42
N ILE A 13 14.36 -42.29 -38.99
CA ILE A 13 13.94 -42.02 -37.62
C ILE A 13 14.47 -43.09 -36.65
N TRP A 14 14.39 -44.38 -37.01
CA TRP A 14 14.88 -45.47 -36.16
C TRP A 14 16.40 -45.53 -36.04
N GLN A 15 17.14 -45.04 -37.04
CA GLN A 15 18.59 -44.92 -36.97
C GLN A 15 19.00 -43.75 -36.07
N GLN A 16 18.26 -42.65 -36.12
CA GLN A 16 18.50 -41.47 -35.30
C GLN A 16 18.21 -41.71 -33.81
N ILE A 17 17.20 -42.52 -33.47
CA ILE A 17 16.89 -42.90 -32.07
C ILE A 17 17.95 -43.84 -31.48
N ARG A 18 18.70 -44.58 -32.32
CA ARG A 18 19.84 -45.43 -31.90
C ARG A 18 21.15 -44.66 -31.74
N ASP A 19 21.21 -43.40 -32.18
CA ASP A 19 22.38 -42.56 -31.97
C ASP A 19 22.43 -42.12 -30.49
N VAL A 20 23.48 -42.54 -29.79
CA VAL A 20 23.71 -42.23 -28.36
C VAL A 20 23.73 -40.73 -28.12
N ARG A 21 24.20 -39.92 -29.09
CA ARG A 21 24.23 -38.46 -28.98
C ARG A 21 22.83 -37.87 -28.98
N PHE A 22 21.98 -38.34 -29.90
CA PHE A 22 20.60 -37.88 -30.01
C PHE A 22 19.77 -38.28 -28.80
N LEU A 23 19.91 -39.53 -28.33
CA LEU A 23 19.26 -40.00 -27.11
C LEU A 23 19.72 -39.20 -25.89
N GLY A 24 21.02 -38.91 -25.78
CA GLY A 24 21.59 -38.07 -24.73
C GLY A 24 20.98 -36.66 -24.71
N PHE A 25 20.87 -36.00 -25.86
CA PHE A 25 20.23 -34.68 -25.95
C PHE A 25 18.74 -34.72 -25.64
N MET A 26 18.02 -35.77 -26.03
CA MET A 26 16.60 -35.92 -25.70
C MET A 26 16.40 -36.05 -24.18
N VAL A 27 17.16 -36.93 -23.53
CA VAL A 27 17.09 -37.12 -22.07
C VAL A 27 17.48 -35.84 -21.35
N PHE A 28 18.54 -35.17 -21.79
CA PHE A 28 18.96 -33.88 -21.25
C PHE A 28 17.86 -32.82 -21.40
N GLY A 29 17.24 -32.70 -22.57
CA GLY A 29 16.14 -31.76 -22.81
C GLY A 29 14.94 -32.01 -21.89
N VAL A 30 14.56 -33.28 -21.69
CA VAL A 30 13.49 -33.64 -20.74
C VAL A 30 13.87 -33.27 -19.31
N LEU A 31 15.10 -33.53 -18.88
CA LEU A 31 15.57 -33.15 -17.55
C LEU A 31 15.54 -31.63 -17.33
N VAL A 32 16.02 -30.85 -18.30
CA VAL A 32 15.97 -29.38 -18.23
C VAL A 32 14.53 -28.88 -18.13
N LEU A 33 13.60 -29.46 -18.90
CA LEU A 33 12.18 -29.07 -18.83
C LEU A 33 11.55 -29.40 -17.47
N LEU A 34 11.84 -30.58 -16.91
CA LEU A 34 11.34 -30.99 -15.60
C LEU A 34 11.86 -30.08 -14.49
N VAL A 35 13.16 -29.76 -14.51
CA VAL A 35 13.78 -28.84 -13.54
C VAL A 35 13.18 -27.43 -13.71
N SER A 36 13.10 -26.94 -14.94
CA SER A 36 12.56 -25.60 -15.23
C SER A 36 11.12 -25.45 -14.74
N TRP A 37 10.29 -26.48 -14.93
CA TRP A 37 8.90 -26.48 -14.46
C TRP A 37 8.81 -26.48 -12.92
N SER A 38 9.66 -27.26 -12.26
CA SER A 38 9.74 -27.30 -10.79
C SER A 38 10.19 -25.97 -10.19
N SER A 39 11.17 -25.30 -10.82
CA SER A 39 11.70 -24.02 -10.34
C SER A 39 10.67 -22.88 -10.33
N VAL A 40 9.75 -22.83 -11.30
CA VAL A 40 8.72 -21.78 -11.37
C VAL A 40 7.82 -21.79 -10.13
N GLY A 41 7.38 -22.99 -9.68
CA GLY A 41 6.53 -23.11 -8.49
C GLY A 41 7.22 -22.66 -7.20
N ILE A 42 8.52 -22.93 -7.07
CA ILE A 42 9.33 -22.53 -5.91
C ILE A 42 9.44 -21.00 -5.84
N ILE A 43 9.72 -20.35 -6.97
CA ILE A 43 9.82 -18.88 -7.03
C ILE A 43 8.48 -18.23 -6.68
N GLN A 44 7.38 -18.73 -7.22
CA GLN A 44 6.04 -18.21 -6.93
C GLN A 44 5.69 -18.37 -5.44
N THR A 45 5.99 -19.53 -4.85
CA THR A 45 5.74 -19.79 -3.43
C THR A 45 6.59 -18.87 -2.55
N ASN A 46 7.87 -18.70 -2.88
CA ASN A 46 8.76 -17.82 -2.13
C ASN A 46 8.30 -16.35 -2.21
N TYR A 47 7.91 -15.88 -3.40
CA TYR A 47 7.36 -14.55 -3.59
C TYR A 47 6.08 -14.32 -2.78
N ASP A 48 5.17 -15.29 -2.78
CA ASP A 48 3.91 -15.18 -2.02
C ASP A 48 4.18 -15.18 -0.51
N LEU A 49 5.10 -16.03 -0.03
CA LEU A 49 5.55 -16.00 1.37
C LEU A 49 6.16 -14.66 1.76
N GLN A 50 7.06 -14.10 0.94
CA GLN A 50 7.63 -12.76 1.18
C GLN A 50 6.53 -11.70 1.24
N LYS A 51 5.56 -11.74 0.32
CA LYS A 51 4.43 -10.81 0.30
C LYS A 51 3.58 -10.91 1.57
N GLN A 52 3.33 -12.12 2.04
CA GLN A 52 2.60 -12.35 3.30
C GLN A 52 3.38 -11.81 4.50
N ILE A 53 4.70 -12.03 4.55
CA ILE A 53 5.58 -11.49 5.59
C ILE A 53 5.53 -9.96 5.60
N SER A 54 5.75 -9.31 4.45
CA SER A 54 5.72 -7.84 4.38
C SER A 54 4.36 -7.28 4.78
N LYS A 55 3.26 -7.96 4.45
CA LYS A 55 1.92 -7.56 4.89
C LYS A 55 1.77 -7.67 6.42
N LEU A 56 2.25 -8.75 7.02
CA LEU A 56 2.20 -8.96 8.47
C LEU A 56 3.09 -7.96 9.21
N GLU A 57 4.29 -7.69 8.71
CA GLU A 57 5.20 -6.67 9.25
C GLU A 57 4.55 -5.29 9.22
N GLN A 58 3.97 -4.90 8.08
CA GLN A 58 3.27 -3.62 7.96
C GLN A 58 2.09 -3.52 8.94
N GLN A 59 1.30 -4.60 9.10
CA GLN A 59 0.21 -4.63 10.07
C GLN A 59 0.73 -4.48 11.51
N ASN A 60 1.83 -5.15 11.85
CA ASN A 60 2.44 -5.05 13.17
C ASN A 60 2.95 -3.63 13.44
N THR A 61 3.64 -3.02 12.47
CA THR A 61 4.09 -1.62 12.58
C THR A 61 2.92 -0.67 12.81
N ILE A 62 1.83 -0.81 12.06
CA ILE A 62 0.62 0.03 12.27
C ILE A 62 0.10 -0.17 13.70
N GLN A 63 -0.03 -1.41 14.16
CA GLN A 63 -0.52 -1.70 15.50
C GLN A 63 0.39 -1.14 16.60
N GLU A 64 1.70 -1.19 16.40
CA GLU A 64 2.68 -0.61 17.30
C GLU A 64 2.57 0.91 17.35
N LEU A 65 2.41 1.57 16.19
CA LEU A 65 2.16 3.01 16.12
C LEU A 65 0.86 3.40 16.84
N GLU A 66 -0.22 2.63 16.66
CA GLU A 66 -1.49 2.85 17.37
C GLU A 66 -1.30 2.73 18.89
N ASN A 67 -0.60 1.69 19.35
CA ASN A 67 -0.31 1.49 20.76
C ASN A 67 0.54 2.63 21.33
N ASN A 68 1.56 3.08 20.60
CA ASN A 68 2.39 4.21 21.00
C ASN A 68 1.59 5.52 21.05
N ASN A 69 0.69 5.73 20.09
CA ASN A 69 -0.21 6.88 20.10
C ASN A 69 -1.16 6.85 21.30
N LEU A 70 -1.77 5.69 21.58
CA LEU A 70 -2.63 5.50 22.75
C LEU A 70 -1.88 5.76 24.05
N LYS A 71 -0.65 5.25 24.16
CA LYS A 71 0.22 5.50 25.32
C LYS A 71 0.50 6.98 25.50
N LEU A 72 0.91 7.67 24.44
CA LEU A 72 1.18 9.11 24.46
C LEU A 72 -0.08 9.92 24.83
N ARG A 73 -1.25 9.50 24.33
CA ARG A 73 -2.53 10.14 24.66
C ARG A 73 -2.90 9.96 26.13
N ASN A 74 -2.69 8.77 26.68
CA ASN A 74 -2.88 8.51 28.10
C ASN A 74 -1.91 9.34 28.95
N GLU A 75 -0.64 9.41 28.57
CA GLU A 75 0.35 10.26 29.24
C GLU A 75 -0.06 11.73 29.20
N TYR A 76 -0.50 12.23 28.03
CA TYR A 76 -1.01 13.59 27.88
C TYR A 76 -2.19 13.87 28.83
N TYR A 77 -3.11 12.93 29.00
CA TYR A 77 -4.24 13.09 29.93
C TYR A 77 -3.84 13.09 31.40
N ASN A 78 -2.69 12.51 31.74
CA ASN A 78 -2.14 12.55 33.08
C ASN A 78 -1.28 13.81 33.33
N THR A 79 -1.06 14.66 32.33
CA THR A 79 -0.32 15.91 32.53
C THR A 79 -1.12 16.94 33.32
N ASP A 80 -0.44 17.70 34.17
CA ASP A 80 -1.04 18.77 34.96
C ASP A 80 -1.71 19.81 34.07
N GLN A 81 -1.11 20.13 32.92
CA GLN A 81 -1.64 21.10 31.96
C GLN A 81 -2.99 20.64 31.39
N TYR A 82 -3.12 19.36 31.04
CA TYR A 82 -4.40 18.83 30.57
C TYR A 82 -5.45 18.86 31.67
N LEU A 83 -5.10 18.42 32.88
CA LEU A 83 -5.99 18.43 34.04
C LEU A 83 -6.45 19.86 34.37
N GLU A 84 -5.55 20.83 34.30
CA GLU A 84 -5.83 22.24 34.51
C GLU A 84 -6.80 22.78 33.44
N LEU A 85 -6.51 22.57 32.15
CA LEU A 85 -7.38 23.00 31.06
C LEU A 85 -8.76 22.34 31.12
N ALA A 86 -8.82 21.05 31.45
CA ALA A 86 -10.06 20.32 31.65
C ALA A 86 -10.87 20.90 32.82
N THR A 87 -10.20 21.18 33.94
CA THR A 87 -10.82 21.76 35.14
C THR A 87 -11.35 23.18 34.87
N ARG A 88 -10.58 24.01 34.15
CA ARG A 88 -11.00 25.35 33.70
C ARG A 88 -12.26 25.27 32.83
N ARG A 89 -12.31 24.32 31.90
CA ARG A 89 -13.46 24.12 30.99
C ARG A 89 -14.71 23.61 31.70
N GLN A 90 -14.56 22.61 32.57
CA GLN A 90 -15.70 21.94 33.20
C GLN A 90 -16.24 22.69 34.42
N PHE A 91 -15.36 23.26 35.23
CA PHE A 91 -15.74 23.87 36.51
C PHE A 91 -15.62 25.40 36.52
N GLY A 92 -15.13 26.02 35.44
CA GLY A 92 -14.87 27.46 35.40
C GLY A 92 -13.88 27.92 36.48
N LYS A 93 -13.04 27.01 37.00
CA LYS A 93 -12.09 27.32 38.08
C LYS A 93 -10.87 28.02 37.49
N ALA A 94 -10.48 29.13 38.12
CA ALA A 94 -9.22 29.82 37.85
C ALA A 94 -8.20 29.46 38.94
N VAL A 95 -6.91 29.56 38.60
CA VAL A 95 -5.81 29.35 39.56
C VAL A 95 -5.76 30.56 40.51
N PRO A 96 -5.30 30.41 41.77
CA PRO A 96 -5.14 31.55 42.67
C PRO A 96 -4.31 32.68 42.04
N GLY A 97 -4.85 33.90 42.03
CA GLY A 97 -4.22 35.08 41.42
C GLY A 97 -4.71 35.42 40.00
N GLU A 98 -5.50 34.55 39.37
CA GLU A 98 -6.10 34.84 38.06
C GLU A 98 -7.52 35.39 38.17
N LYS A 99 -7.89 36.27 37.23
CA LYS A 99 -9.24 36.86 37.13
C LYS A 99 -10.01 36.21 35.99
N LEU A 100 -11.08 35.47 36.32
CA LEU A 100 -11.98 34.89 35.32
C LEU A 100 -12.93 35.96 34.75
N VAL A 101 -12.99 36.09 33.43
CA VAL A 101 -13.96 36.94 32.73
C VAL A 101 -14.96 36.05 32.00
N LEU A 102 -16.21 36.05 32.47
CA LEU A 102 -17.30 35.33 31.83
C LEU A 102 -17.92 36.22 30.75
N VAL A 103 -17.68 35.89 29.49
CA VAL A 103 -18.25 36.61 28.35
C VAL A 103 -19.53 35.91 27.88
N PRO A 104 -20.68 36.61 27.81
CA PRO A 104 -21.90 36.04 27.25
C PRO A 104 -21.69 35.55 25.82
N ARG A 105 -22.27 34.40 25.49
CA ARG A 105 -22.09 33.74 24.18
C ARG A 105 -22.37 34.69 23.01
N GLY A 106 -23.41 35.52 23.09
CA GLY A 106 -23.75 36.48 22.03
C GLY A 106 -22.65 37.50 21.76
N VAL A 107 -21.97 37.99 22.80
CA VAL A 107 -20.85 38.93 22.68
C VAL A 107 -19.61 38.23 22.14
N ALA A 108 -19.32 37.02 22.62
CA ALA A 108 -18.20 36.23 22.12
C ALA A 108 -18.34 35.94 20.61
N LEU A 109 -19.52 35.47 20.19
CA LEU A 109 -19.80 35.15 18.78
C LEU A 109 -19.78 36.38 17.87
N ALA A 110 -20.16 37.56 18.37
CA ALA A 110 -20.12 38.81 17.61
C ALA A 110 -18.69 39.32 17.35
N HIS A 111 -17.71 38.90 18.15
CA HIS A 111 -16.31 39.32 18.07
C HIS A 111 -15.34 38.18 17.75
N THR A 112 -15.83 36.99 17.41
CA THR A 112 -15.00 35.90 16.88
C THR A 112 -14.77 36.07 15.39
N ILE A 113 -13.64 35.56 14.91
CA ILE A 113 -13.45 35.29 13.48
C ILE A 113 -14.57 34.38 12.98
N ASP A 114 -15.01 34.56 11.73
CA ASP A 114 -15.96 33.66 11.09
C ASP A 114 -15.42 32.23 11.15
N LEU A 115 -16.01 31.41 12.02
CA LEU A 115 -15.76 29.98 12.05
C LEU A 115 -16.16 29.43 10.67
N PRO A 116 -15.38 28.51 10.07
CA PRO A 116 -15.78 27.85 8.85
C PRO A 116 -17.15 27.20 9.10
N ASP A 117 -18.18 27.74 8.45
CA ASP A 117 -19.54 27.24 8.60
C ASP A 117 -19.55 25.77 8.12
N PRO A 118 -19.94 24.81 8.98
CA PRO A 118 -19.96 23.40 8.61
C PRO A 118 -20.92 23.11 7.43
N ASN A 119 -21.84 24.03 7.13
CA ASN A 119 -22.74 23.97 5.97
C ASN A 119 -22.29 24.84 4.79
N LYS A 120 -21.24 25.67 4.96
CA LYS A 120 -20.59 26.34 3.83
C LYS A 120 -19.79 25.28 3.11
N LYS A 121 -20.48 24.64 2.17
CA LYS A 121 -19.86 23.79 1.15
C LYS A 121 -18.62 24.52 0.68
N ILE A 122 -17.46 23.91 0.93
CA ILE A 122 -16.24 24.19 0.20
C ILE A 122 -16.71 24.27 -1.25
N VAL A 123 -16.59 25.43 -1.88
CA VAL A 123 -16.94 25.56 -3.29
C VAL A 123 -16.03 24.56 -3.98
N ASP A 124 -16.58 23.39 -4.30
CA ASP A 124 -15.92 22.38 -5.08
C ASP A 124 -15.49 23.13 -6.33
N LYS A 125 -14.16 23.33 -6.46
CA LYS A 125 -13.58 23.78 -7.73
C LYS A 125 -14.24 22.90 -8.79
N PRO A 126 -14.83 23.48 -9.83
CA PRO A 126 -15.65 22.73 -10.78
C PRO A 126 -14.90 21.47 -11.17
N LYS A 127 -15.56 20.31 -10.99
CA LYS A 127 -14.95 19.00 -11.29
C LYS A 127 -14.26 19.12 -12.64
N PRO A 128 -12.95 18.81 -12.72
CA PRO A 128 -12.21 18.99 -13.97
C PRO A 128 -12.93 18.21 -15.05
N LYS A 129 -13.25 18.87 -16.17
CA LYS A 129 -13.98 18.27 -17.30
C LYS A 129 -13.19 17.09 -17.92
N LYS A 130 -11.90 16.96 -17.61
CA LYS A 130 -11.00 15.93 -18.15
C LYS A 130 -11.02 14.65 -17.27
N PRO A 131 -10.95 13.45 -17.87
CA PRO A 131 -10.71 12.20 -17.17
C PRO A 131 -9.45 12.24 -16.29
N LEU A 132 -9.44 11.50 -15.17
CA LEU A 132 -8.34 11.50 -14.20
C LEU A 132 -6.98 11.14 -14.81
N TYR A 133 -6.95 10.21 -15.76
CA TYR A 133 -5.71 9.78 -16.42
C TYR A 133 -5.07 10.92 -17.24
N GLN A 134 -5.88 11.76 -17.90
CA GLN A 134 -5.39 12.90 -18.68
C GLN A 134 -4.79 13.96 -17.77
N LYS A 135 -5.45 14.24 -16.64
CA LYS A 135 -4.96 15.19 -15.65
C LYS A 135 -3.61 14.75 -15.06
N ASN A 136 -3.50 13.47 -14.71
CA ASN A 136 -2.25 12.93 -14.17
C ASN A 136 -1.12 13.01 -15.19
N PHE A 137 -1.38 12.64 -16.44
CA PHE A 137 -0.38 12.73 -17.51
C PHE A 137 0.08 14.18 -17.77
N GLU A 138 -0.87 15.12 -17.84
CA GLU A 138 -0.58 16.55 -18.02
C GLU A 138 0.25 17.10 -16.85
N ALA A 139 -0.09 16.75 -15.61
CA ALA A 139 0.69 17.13 -14.43
C ALA A 139 2.13 16.60 -14.45
N TRP A 140 2.32 15.32 -14.82
CA TRP A 140 3.65 14.73 -14.98
C TRP A 140 4.45 15.40 -16.09
N MET A 141 3.81 15.66 -17.23
CA MET A 141 4.45 16.33 -18.36
C MET A 141 4.85 17.78 -18.03
N ASN A 142 3.99 18.50 -17.30
CA ASN A 142 4.27 19.86 -16.84
C ASN A 142 5.40 19.88 -15.81
N PHE A 143 5.44 18.91 -14.90
CA PHE A 143 6.56 18.71 -13.96
C PHE A 143 7.89 18.48 -14.68
N PHE A 144 7.96 17.52 -15.61
CA PHE A 144 9.21 17.21 -16.32
C PHE A 144 9.68 18.36 -17.22
N MET A 145 8.74 19.10 -17.82
CA MET A 145 9.06 20.22 -18.71
C MET A 145 9.14 21.58 -18.01
N HIS A 146 9.07 21.62 -16.68
CA HIS A 146 9.11 22.86 -15.88
C HIS A 146 8.11 23.93 -16.37
N ARG A 147 6.97 23.51 -16.93
CA ARG A 147 5.91 24.43 -17.36
C ARG A 147 5.06 24.76 -16.14
N GLN A 148 5.22 25.96 -15.61
CA GLN A 148 4.38 26.47 -14.53
C GLN A 148 3.01 26.86 -15.11
N GLU A 149 1.94 26.39 -14.46
CA GLU A 149 0.57 26.84 -14.71
C GLU A 149 0.28 28.18 -14.05
#